data_AF-A0A0Q4LXU9-F1
#
_entry.id   AF-A0A0Q4LXU9-F1
#
_cell.length_a   1.000
_cell.length_b   1.000
_cell.length_c   1.000
_cell.angle_alpha   90.00
_cell.angle_beta   90.00
_cell.angle_gamma   90.00
#
_symmetry.space_group_name_H-M   'P 1'
#
loop_
_entity.id
_entity.type
_entity.pdbx_description
1 polymer ?
#
loop_
_entity_poly.entity_id
_entity_poly.type
_entity_poly.pdbx_seq_one_letter_code
_entity_poly.pdbx_strand_id
1 'polypeptide(L)'
;MMLPTLIAPIASLLDKLIPDPQARNAAKLELLRLESTRDLDATRAQLQAIVAEAQSTDRWTARARPGFLYVMYALLLWSIPMGLLAAIEPHLAESVARGMTAYLRGIPEELYALFGTGYLGYTAARAWGKAKGVEK
;
A
#
# COMPACT_ATOMS: atom_id res chain seq x y z
N MET A 1 -1.39 5.34 -17.80
CA MET A 1 -0.62 6.51 -18.30
C MET A 1 -0.70 6.68 -19.83
N MET A 2 -1.84 6.39 -20.49
CA MET A 2 -1.94 6.38 -21.98
C MET A 2 -3.08 7.25 -22.55
N LEU A 3 -3.77 8.04 -21.73
CA LEU A 3 -4.95 8.83 -22.13
C LEU A 3 -4.69 10.28 -22.54
N PRO A 4 -3.76 11.06 -21.94
CA PRO A 4 -3.55 12.46 -22.39
C PRO A 4 -3.06 12.54 -23.84
N THR A 5 -2.49 11.45 -24.36
CA THR A 5 -2.01 11.31 -25.74
C THR A 5 -3.14 11.17 -26.77
N LEU A 6 -4.35 10.77 -26.35
CA LEU A 6 -5.51 10.61 -27.26
C LEU A 6 -6.35 11.88 -27.40
N ILE A 7 -6.23 12.82 -26.45
CA ILE A 7 -7.01 14.06 -26.45
C ILE A 7 -6.53 15.00 -27.55
N ALA A 8 -5.22 15.12 -27.75
CA ALA A 8 -4.65 15.95 -28.82
C ALA A 8 -5.13 15.56 -30.24
N PRO A 9 -5.10 14.27 -30.66
CA PRO A 9 -5.63 13.88 -31.96
C PRO A 9 -7.16 13.98 -32.06
N ILE A 10 -7.92 13.73 -31.00
CA ILE A 10 -9.39 13.91 -31.02
C ILE A 10 -9.76 15.40 -31.10
N ALA A 11 -9.05 16.28 -30.39
CA ALA A 11 -9.23 17.73 -30.49
C ALA A 11 -8.85 18.26 -31.88
N SER A 12 -7.79 17.73 -32.49
CA SER A 12 -7.41 18.05 -33.87
C SER A 12 -8.44 17.54 -34.90
N LEU A 13 -9.04 16.38 -34.67
CA LEU A 13 -10.14 15.86 -35.47
C LEU A 13 -11.38 16.77 -35.36
N LEU A 14 -11.73 17.22 -34.15
CA LEU A 14 -12.82 18.17 -33.94
C LEU A 14 -12.56 19.52 -34.62
N ASP A 15 -11.32 20.03 -34.58
CA ASP A 15 -10.94 21.27 -35.27
C ASP A 15 -11.09 21.16 -36.80
N LYS A 16 -11.00 19.95 -37.36
CA LYS A 16 -11.10 19.68 -38.80
C LYS A 16 -12.52 19.31 -39.27
N LEU A 17 -13.34 18.77 -38.37
CA LEU A 17 -14.72 18.33 -38.66
C LEU A 17 -15.78 19.40 -38.40
N ILE A 18 -15.51 20.34 -37.47
CA ILE A 18 -16.48 21.37 -37.05
C ILE A 18 -15.92 22.77 -37.37
N PRO A 19 -16.39 23.41 -38.46
CA PRO A 19 -15.94 24.74 -38.86
C PRO A 19 -16.43 25.87 -37.94
N ASP A 20 -17.56 25.67 -37.25
CA ASP A 20 -18.16 26.66 -36.36
C ASP A 20 -17.43 26.70 -35.00
N PRO A 21 -16.79 27.83 -34.63
CA PRO A 21 -16.04 27.96 -33.38
C PRO A 21 -16.90 27.76 -32.12
N GLN A 22 -18.21 28.01 -32.15
CA GLN A 22 -19.07 27.78 -30.98
C GLN A 22 -19.33 26.28 -30.74
N ALA A 23 -19.71 25.54 -31.78
CA ALA A 23 -19.94 24.09 -31.70
C ALA A 23 -18.67 23.32 -31.28
N ARG A 24 -17.50 23.78 -31.71
CA ARG A 24 -16.20 23.21 -31.33
C ARG A 24 -15.86 23.41 -29.86
N ASN A 25 -16.13 24.59 -29.31
CA ASN A 25 -15.89 24.88 -27.89
C ASN A 25 -16.86 24.07 -27.00
N ALA A 26 -18.10 23.88 -27.44
CA ALA A 26 -19.06 23.02 -26.75
C ALA A 26 -18.59 21.55 -26.72
N ALA A 27 -18.11 21.01 -27.85
CA ALA A 27 -17.57 19.65 -27.91
C ALA A 27 -16.32 19.45 -27.04
N LYS A 28 -15.42 20.44 -26.99
CA LYS A 28 -14.23 20.40 -26.10
C LYS A 28 -14.63 20.47 -24.62
N LEU A 29 -15.64 21.27 -24.27
CA LEU A 29 -16.17 21.35 -22.91
C LEU A 29 -16.84 20.03 -22.49
N GLU A 30 -17.55 19.38 -23.40
CA GLU A 30 -18.18 18.08 -23.16
C GLU A 30 -17.15 16.96 -23.00
N LEU A 31 -16.08 16.95 -23.82
CA LEU A 31 -14.94 16.05 -23.63
C LEU A 31 -14.27 16.24 -22.27
N LEU A 32 -14.05 17.48 -21.83
CA LEU A 32 -13.45 17.78 -20.52
C LEU A 32 -14.35 17.31 -19.36
N ARG A 33 -15.68 17.44 -19.50
CA ARG A 33 -16.64 16.91 -18.52
C ARG A 33 -16.62 15.38 -18.46
N LEU A 34 -16.55 14.72 -19.60
CA LEU A 34 -16.48 13.25 -19.65
C LEU A 34 -15.18 12.72 -19.04
N GLU A 35 -14.06 13.42 -19.24
CA GLU A 35 -12.79 13.09 -18.61
C GLU A 35 -12.85 13.29 -17.09
N SER A 36 -13.39 14.43 -16.61
CA SER A 36 -13.47 14.69 -15.17
C SER A 36 -14.40 13.71 -14.45
N THR A 37 -15.56 13.36 -15.03
CA THR A 37 -16.45 12.33 -14.48
C THR A 37 -15.75 10.97 -14.40
N ARG A 38 -14.99 10.59 -15.44
CA ARG A 38 -14.26 9.33 -15.45
C ARG A 38 -13.14 9.27 -14.42
N ASP A 39 -12.41 10.36 -14.23
CA ASP A 39 -11.36 10.46 -13.21
C ASP A 39 -11.95 10.41 -11.79
N LEU A 40 -13.11 11.04 -11.59
CA LEU A 40 -13.86 10.95 -10.35
C LEU A 40 -14.35 9.52 -10.08
N ASP A 41 -14.86 8.82 -11.09
CA ASP A 41 -15.31 7.43 -10.97
C ASP A 41 -14.15 6.48 -10.67
N ALA A 42 -13.00 6.67 -11.33
CA ALA A 42 -11.79 5.90 -11.07
C ALA A 42 -11.28 6.12 -9.63
N THR A 43 -11.28 7.37 -9.16
CA THR A 43 -10.90 7.72 -7.78
C THR A 43 -11.90 7.14 -6.78
N ARG A 44 -13.20 7.21 -7.09
CA ARG A 44 -14.27 6.65 -6.26
C ARG A 44 -14.18 5.14 -6.14
N ALA A 45 -13.85 4.42 -7.22
CA ALA A 45 -13.64 2.97 -7.19
C ALA A 45 -12.46 2.58 -6.27
N GLN A 46 -11.37 3.36 -6.30
CA GLN A 46 -10.23 3.14 -5.40
C GLN A 46 -10.60 3.40 -3.94
N LEU A 47 -11.33 4.49 -3.67
CA LEU A 47 -11.80 4.81 -2.32
C LEU A 47 -12.83 3.80 -1.81
N GLN A 48 -13.72 3.30 -2.67
CA GLN A 48 -14.70 2.27 -2.31
C GLN A 48 -14.03 0.97 -1.89
N ALA A 49 -12.94 0.56 -2.54
CA ALA A 49 -12.17 -0.61 -2.09
C ALA A 49 -11.61 -0.41 -0.68
N ILE A 50 -11.06 0.78 -0.37
CA ILE A 50 -10.52 1.11 0.96
C ILE A 50 -11.64 1.18 2.01
N VAL A 51 -12.77 1.80 1.67
CA VAL A 51 -13.93 1.95 2.57
C VAL A 51 -14.60 0.60 2.82
N ALA A 52 -14.74 -0.25 1.80
CA ALA A 52 -15.27 -1.61 1.95
C ALA A 52 -14.37 -2.47 2.84
N GLU A 53 -13.05 -2.35 2.71
CA GLU A 53 -12.09 -3.04 3.57
C GLU A 53 -12.10 -2.50 5.01
N ALA A 54 -12.31 -1.19 5.18
CA ALA A 54 -12.49 -0.56 6.49
C ALA A 54 -13.84 -0.88 7.17
N GLN A 55 -14.88 -1.19 6.39
CA GLN A 55 -16.18 -1.65 6.89
C GLN A 55 -16.27 -3.16 7.12
N SER A 56 -15.21 -3.92 6.81
CA SER A 56 -15.09 -5.33 7.18
C SER A 56 -15.25 -5.47 8.71
N THR A 57 -16.37 -6.06 9.12
CA THR A 57 -16.78 -6.23 10.52
C THR A 57 -15.94 -7.27 11.27
N ASP A 58 -15.02 -7.94 10.56
CA ASP A 58 -14.10 -8.90 11.16
C ASP A 58 -12.94 -8.19 11.87
N ARG A 59 -12.94 -8.29 13.20
CA ARG A 59 -11.94 -7.69 14.10
C ARG A 59 -10.52 -8.18 13.81
N TRP A 60 -10.37 -9.38 13.25
CA TRP A 60 -9.05 -9.95 12.93
C TRP A 60 -8.49 -9.33 11.65
N THR A 61 -9.31 -9.24 10.60
CA THR A 61 -8.91 -8.66 9.30
C THR A 61 -8.71 -7.13 9.38
N ALA A 62 -9.57 -6.42 10.12
CA ALA A 62 -9.41 -4.97 10.34
C ALA A 62 -8.15 -4.62 11.16
N ARG A 63 -7.69 -5.52 12.03
CA ARG A 63 -6.51 -5.33 12.90
C ARG A 63 -5.22 -5.88 12.33
N ALA A 64 -5.25 -6.55 11.17
CA ALA A 64 -4.04 -7.07 10.53
C ALA A 64 -3.05 -5.95 10.17
N ARG A 65 -3.54 -4.80 9.65
CA ARG A 65 -2.69 -3.62 9.34
C ARG A 65 -2.09 -2.97 10.61
N PRO A 66 -2.87 -2.71 11.68
CA PRO A 66 -2.32 -2.30 12.98
C PRO A 66 -1.44 -3.34 13.69
N GLY A 67 -1.60 -4.63 13.37
CA GLY A 67 -0.97 -5.72 14.12
C GLY A 67 0.55 -5.66 14.15
N PHE A 68 1.17 -5.29 13.03
CA PHE A 68 2.62 -5.07 12.98
C PHE A 68 3.08 -3.95 13.93
N LEU A 69 2.35 -2.83 13.97
CA LEU A 69 2.66 -1.73 14.89
C LEU A 69 2.55 -2.17 16.34
N TYR A 70 1.57 -3.03 16.69
CA TYR A 70 1.46 -3.58 18.04
C TYR A 70 2.63 -4.49 18.41
N VAL A 71 3.14 -5.29 17.47
CA VAL A 71 4.36 -6.08 17.69
C VAL A 71 5.57 -5.18 17.89
N MET A 72 5.72 -4.12 17.09
CA MET A 72 6.80 -3.14 17.27
C MET A 72 6.70 -2.44 18.62
N TYR A 73 5.50 -2.05 19.06
CA TYR A 73 5.29 -1.48 20.39
C TYR A 73 5.60 -2.48 21.49
N ALA A 74 5.25 -3.76 21.35
CA ALA A 74 5.63 -4.78 22.31
C ALA A 74 7.16 -4.90 22.43
N LEU A 75 7.89 -4.94 21.30
CA LEU A 75 9.36 -5.00 21.31
C LEU A 75 9.99 -3.76 21.95
N LEU A 76 9.48 -2.57 21.66
CA LEU A 76 9.97 -1.31 22.23
C LEU A 76 9.66 -1.24 23.73
N LEU A 77 8.42 -1.54 24.13
CA LEU A 77 8.00 -1.50 25.53
C LEU A 77 8.67 -2.59 26.36
N TRP A 78 9.13 -3.69 25.76
CA TRP A 78 9.94 -4.71 26.43
C TRP A 78 11.29 -4.16 26.95
N SER A 79 11.76 -3.03 26.42
CA SER A 79 12.95 -2.35 26.97
C SER A 79 12.73 -1.82 28.38
N ILE A 80 11.49 -1.50 28.78
CA ILE A 80 11.16 -0.95 30.11
C ILE A 80 11.40 -2.00 31.22
N PRO A 81 10.78 -3.21 31.20
CA PRO A 81 11.06 -4.22 32.21
C PRO A 81 12.51 -4.68 32.18
N MET A 82 13.14 -4.77 31.00
CA MET A 82 14.56 -5.11 30.91
C MET A 82 15.48 -4.03 31.48
N GLY A 83 15.14 -2.75 31.30
CA GLY A 83 15.86 -1.63 31.90
C GLY A 83 15.72 -1.59 33.41
N LEU A 84 14.52 -1.85 33.93
CA LEU A 84 14.30 -1.99 35.38
C LEU A 84 15.07 -3.18 35.94
N LEU A 85 15.04 -4.32 35.27
CA LEU A 85 15.79 -5.50 35.66
C LEU A 85 17.30 -5.25 35.65
N ALA A 86 17.82 -4.54 34.65
CA ALA A 86 19.23 -4.16 34.57
C ALA A 86 19.64 -3.19 35.69
N ALA A 87 18.71 -2.36 36.19
CA ALA A 87 18.98 -1.45 37.30
C ALA A 87 19.05 -2.17 38.66
N ILE A 88 18.32 -3.28 38.83
CA ILE A 88 18.25 -4.03 40.09
C ILE A 88 19.24 -5.21 40.11
N GLU A 89 19.26 -6.00 39.03
CA GLU A 89 20.07 -7.22 38.87
C GLU A 89 20.78 -7.23 37.49
N PRO A 90 21.89 -6.48 37.34
CA PRO A 90 22.56 -6.30 36.05
C PRO A 90 23.04 -7.62 35.43
N HIS A 91 23.52 -8.56 36.26
CA HIS A 91 24.07 -9.82 35.77
C HIS A 91 22.98 -10.76 35.23
N LEU A 92 21.79 -10.74 35.84
CA LEU A 92 20.64 -11.48 35.35
C LEU A 92 20.15 -10.89 34.02
N ALA A 93 20.04 -9.56 33.94
CA ALA A 93 19.67 -8.87 32.72
C ALA A 93 20.62 -9.18 31.55
N GLU A 94 21.94 -9.19 31.78
CA GLU A 94 22.93 -9.56 30.78
C GLU A 94 22.77 -11.02 30.33
N SER A 95 22.53 -11.94 31.25
CA SER A 95 22.34 -13.36 30.94
C SER A 95 21.08 -13.60 30.11
N VAL A 96 19.98 -12.91 30.42
CA VAL A 96 18.75 -12.93 29.62
C VAL A 96 19.01 -12.37 28.22
N ALA A 97 19.67 -11.22 28.11
CA ALA A 97 19.97 -10.60 26.81
C ALA A 97 20.87 -11.47 25.93
N ARG A 98 21.90 -12.12 26.52
CA ARG A 98 22.76 -13.07 25.81
C ARG A 98 21.98 -14.30 25.36
N GLY A 99 21.14 -14.87 26.22
CA GLY A 99 20.28 -16.01 25.89
C GLY A 99 19.31 -15.69 24.73
N MET A 100 18.63 -14.54 24.79
CA MET A 100 17.75 -14.08 23.70
C MET A 100 18.52 -13.88 22.40
N THR A 101 19.69 -13.23 22.45
CA THR A 101 20.53 -13.01 21.27
C THR A 101 21.01 -14.31 20.65
N ALA A 102 21.44 -15.27 21.48
CA ALA A 102 21.88 -16.58 21.03
C ALA A 102 20.71 -17.36 20.38
N TYR A 103 19.53 -17.33 20.99
CA TYR A 103 18.33 -17.95 20.42
C TYR A 103 17.97 -17.36 19.06
N LEU A 104 17.89 -16.03 18.94
CA LEU A 104 17.54 -15.37 17.68
C LEU A 104 18.58 -15.60 16.59
N ARG A 105 19.88 -15.57 16.93
CA ARG A 105 20.95 -15.91 15.96
C ARG A 105 20.99 -17.39 15.59
N GLY A 106 20.42 -18.26 16.42
CA GLY A 106 20.29 -19.69 16.14
C GLY A 106 19.19 -20.02 15.15
N ILE A 107 18.32 -19.06 14.80
CA ILE A 107 17.27 -19.25 13.80
C ILE A 107 17.91 -19.14 12.39
N PRO A 108 17.76 -20.17 11.53
CA PRO A 108 18.31 -20.15 10.17
C PRO A 108 17.83 -18.95 9.36
N GLU A 109 18.71 -18.39 8.52
CA GLU A 109 18.41 -17.24 7.67
C GLU A 109 17.27 -17.55 6.70
N GLU A 110 17.12 -18.80 6.27
CA GLU A 110 16.05 -19.27 5.40
C GLU A 110 14.66 -19.05 6.02
N LEU A 111 14.53 -19.17 7.34
CA LEU A 111 13.27 -18.88 8.03
C LEU A 111 12.98 -17.37 8.08
N TYR A 112 14.01 -16.54 8.25
CA TYR A 112 13.88 -15.09 8.16
C TYR A 112 13.54 -14.63 6.73
N ALA A 113 14.16 -15.25 5.73
CA ALA A 113 13.86 -15.03 4.32
C ALA A 113 12.43 -15.47 3.98
N LEU A 114 11.97 -16.64 4.48
CA LEU A 114 10.59 -17.10 4.31
C LEU A 114 9.59 -16.16 4.99
N PHE A 115 9.89 -15.69 6.20
CA PHE A 115 9.04 -14.72 6.90
C PHE A 115 8.99 -13.37 6.16
N GLY A 116 10.14 -12.86 5.72
CA GLY A 116 10.26 -11.62 4.95
C GLY A 116 9.55 -11.71 3.59
N THR A 117 9.70 -12.82 2.88
CA THR A 117 8.96 -13.10 1.65
C THR A 117 7.48 -13.36 1.90
N GLY A 118 7.04 -13.88 3.05
CA GLY A 118 5.62 -13.95 3.39
C GLY A 118 5.02 -12.57 3.67
N TYR A 119 5.76 -11.70 4.35
CA TYR A 119 5.34 -10.35 4.72
C TYR A 119 5.37 -9.36 3.54
N LEU A 120 6.40 -9.45 2.69
CA LEU A 120 6.57 -8.64 1.47
C LEU A 120 6.02 -9.33 0.21
N GLY A 121 5.68 -10.61 0.27
CA GLY A 121 5.31 -11.41 -0.90
C GLY A 121 3.99 -10.99 -1.50
N TYR A 122 3.04 -10.51 -0.69
CA TYR A 122 1.79 -9.97 -1.24
C TYR A 122 2.02 -8.69 -2.05
N THR A 123 2.92 -7.80 -1.59
CA THR A 123 3.27 -6.58 -2.33
C THR A 123 4.16 -6.87 -3.53
N ALA A 124 5.10 -7.81 -3.42
CA ALA A 124 5.96 -8.25 -4.53
C ALA A 124 5.17 -9.02 -5.61
N ALA A 125 4.27 -9.94 -5.24
CA ALA A 125 3.41 -10.67 -6.18
C ALA A 125 2.45 -9.72 -6.92
N ARG A 126 1.91 -8.72 -6.22
CA ARG A 126 1.02 -7.70 -6.82
C ARG A 126 1.78 -6.72 -7.71
N ALA A 127 3.01 -6.33 -7.33
CA ALA A 127 3.89 -5.52 -8.17
C ALA A 127 4.36 -6.28 -9.42
N TRP A 128 4.65 -7.58 -9.28
CA TRP A 128 4.98 -8.47 -10.39
C TRP A 128 3.78 -8.63 -11.34
N GLY A 129 2.57 -8.84 -10.82
CA GLY A 129 1.34 -8.92 -11.61
C GLY A 129 1.09 -7.65 -12.46
N LYS A 130 1.33 -6.47 -11.88
CA LYS A 130 1.26 -5.19 -12.59
C LYS A 130 2.38 -5.02 -13.62
N ALA A 131 3.61 -5.40 -13.29
CA ALA A 131 4.76 -5.32 -14.21
C ALA A 131 4.63 -6.27 -15.42
N LYS A 132 3.95 -7.41 -15.25
CA LYS A 132 3.67 -8.36 -16.34
C LYS A 132 2.35 -8.11 -17.09
N GLY A 133 1.60 -7.05 -16.76
CA GLY A 133 0.36 -6.68 -17.47
C GLY A 133 -0.77 -7.72 -17.35
N VAL A 134 -0.78 -8.53 -16.27
CA VAL A 134 -1.76 -9.60 -16.07
C VAL A 134 -3.02 -9.12 -15.32
N GLU A 135 -2.98 -7.94 -14.69
CA GLU A 135 -4.18 -7.24 -14.24
C GLU A 135 -4.70 -6.34 -15.37
N LYS A 136 -5.82 -6.73 -15.99
CA LYS A 136 -6.69 -5.82 -16.76
C LYS A 136 -7.66 -5.12 -15.82
#